data_AF-A0AB34H729-F1
#
_entry.id   AF-A0AB34H729-F1
#
_cell.length_a   1.000
_cell.length_b   1.000
_cell.length_c   1.000
_cell.angle_alpha   90.00
_cell.angle_beta   90.00
_cell.angle_gamma   90.00
#
_symmetry.space_group_name_H-M   'P 1'
#
loop_
_entity.id
_entity.type
_entity.pdbx_description
1 polymer ?
#
loop_
_entity_poly.entity_id
_entity_poly.type
_entity_poly.pdbx_seq_one_letter_code
_entity_poly.pdbx_strand_id
1 'polypeptide(L)'
;MFLPLTIQFSDIDQWNKVIEQLGTPCPEFMKKLQPTVRNYVENRPKYAGLTFPKLFPDSLFPADSEHNKLKASQARDLLSKMLVIDPAKRISVDDALQHPYINVWYDPAEVEALFVMLLMRSLQLVEPMLDNMCMGE
;
A
#
# COMPACT_ATOMS: atom_id res chain seq x y z
N MET A 1 -14.31 12.57 23.31
CA MET A 1 -15.11 12.16 22.14
C MET A 1 -14.63 10.76 21.78
N PHE A 2 -15.32 9.75 22.29
CA PHE A 2 -14.98 8.35 22.00
C PHE A 2 -15.41 8.07 20.56
N LEU A 3 -14.47 7.66 19.72
CA LEU A 3 -14.80 7.14 18.39
C LEU A 3 -15.77 5.96 18.58
N PRO A 4 -16.70 5.72 17.62
CA PRO A 4 -17.67 4.64 17.72
C PRO A 4 -16.94 3.34 18.03
N LEU A 5 -17.48 2.57 18.99
CA LEU A 5 -16.93 1.31 19.51
C LEU A 5 -16.62 0.24 18.43
N THR A 6 -16.96 0.52 17.17
CA THR A 6 -16.71 -0.30 15.99
C THR A 6 -15.33 -0.09 15.37
N ILE A 7 -14.74 1.12 15.47
CA ILE A 7 -13.37 1.36 15.02
C ILE A 7 -12.47 0.99 16.21
N GLN A 8 -11.89 -0.21 16.18
CA GLN A 8 -10.97 -0.59 17.25
C GLN A 8 -9.75 0.33 17.20
N PHE A 9 -9.15 0.59 18.37
CA PHE A 9 -7.98 1.45 18.50
C PHE A 9 -6.85 1.03 17.53
N SER A 10 -6.78 -0.27 17.23
CA SER A 10 -5.88 -0.88 16.23
C SER A 10 -6.06 -0.35 14.80
N ASP A 11 -7.29 -0.08 14.34
CA ASP A 11 -7.54 0.36 12.96
C ASP A 11 -7.03 1.79 12.73
N ILE A 12 -7.17 2.64 13.74
CA ILE A 12 -6.67 4.02 13.72
C ILE A 12 -5.15 4.04 13.73
N ASP A 13 -4.52 3.20 14.56
CA ASP A 13 -3.06 3.08 14.61
C ASP A 13 -2.50 2.51 13.31
N GLN A 14 -3.17 1.53 12.70
CA GLN A 14 -2.80 1.04 11.36
C GLN A 14 -2.95 2.13 10.31
N TRP A 15 -4.06 2.86 10.32
CA TRP A 15 -4.27 3.99 9.41
C TRP A 15 -3.15 5.04 9.54
N ASN A 16 -2.81 5.44 10.77
CA ASN A 16 -1.72 6.39 11.02
C ASN A 16 -0.41 5.91 10.38
N LYS A 17 -0.04 4.63 10.55
CA LYS A 17 1.16 4.06 9.93
C LYS A 17 1.10 4.07 8.40
N VAL A 18 -0.06 3.78 7.84
CA VAL A 18 -0.28 3.79 6.38
C VAL A 18 -0.10 5.21 5.82
N ILE A 19 -0.73 6.23 6.40
CA ILE A 19 -0.61 7.61 5.92
C ILE A 19 0.77 8.22 6.18
N GLU A 20 1.46 7.80 7.24
CA GLU A 20 2.83 8.25 7.52
C GLU A 20 3.80 7.76 6.44
N GLN A 21 3.60 6.54 5.94
CA GLN A 21 4.44 5.96 4.90
C GLN A 21 4.00 6.34 3.49
N LEU A 22 2.71 6.18 3.15
CA LEU A 22 2.17 6.37 1.79
C LEU A 22 1.66 7.78 1.54
N GLY A 23 1.40 8.55 2.59
CA GLY A 23 0.86 9.90 2.52
C GLY A 23 -0.65 9.97 2.74
N THR A 24 -1.13 11.19 2.93
CA THR A 24 -2.56 11.45 3.08
C THR A 24 -3.27 11.22 1.75
N PRO A 25 -4.34 10.40 1.72
CA PRO A 25 -5.05 10.08 0.49
C PRO A 25 -5.81 11.29 -0.08
N CYS A 26 -6.22 11.16 -1.35
CA CYS A 26 -7.00 12.19 -2.03
C CYS A 26 -8.35 12.45 -1.32
N PRO A 27 -8.89 13.68 -1.41
CA PRO A 27 -10.17 14.02 -0.80
C PRO A 27 -11.35 13.21 -1.34
N GLU A 28 -11.26 12.68 -2.56
CA GLU A 28 -12.24 11.74 -3.11
C GLU A 28 -12.31 10.45 -2.29
N PHE A 29 -11.17 9.92 -1.86
CA PHE A 29 -11.10 8.75 -1.01
C PHE A 29 -11.60 9.07 0.41
N MET A 30 -11.21 10.25 0.96
CA MET A 30 -11.69 10.69 2.28
C MET A 30 -13.22 10.81 2.35
N LYS A 31 -13.90 11.12 1.24
CA LYS A 31 -15.36 11.13 1.16
C LYS A 31 -16.01 9.75 1.26
N LYS A 32 -15.28 8.67 0.95
CA LYS A 32 -15.77 7.28 1.07
C LYS A 32 -15.73 6.78 2.52
N LEU A 33 -14.88 7.39 3.36
CA LEU A 33 -14.78 7.06 4.78
C LEU A 33 -16.02 7.51 5.56
N GLN A 34 -16.31 6.81 6.64
CA GLN A 34 -17.31 7.19 7.63
C GLN A 34 -17.14 8.66 8.09
N PRO A 35 -18.23 9.43 8.30
CA PRO A 35 -18.14 10.84 8.71
C PRO A 35 -17.27 11.06 9.95
N THR A 36 -17.36 10.14 10.92
CA THR A 36 -16.62 10.19 12.18
C THR A 36 -15.13 9.93 11.97
N VAL A 37 -14.80 8.90 11.18
CA VAL A 37 -13.41 8.57 10.80
C VAL A 37 -12.82 9.67 9.95
N ARG A 38 -13.57 10.15 8.96
CA ARG A 38 -13.22 11.25 8.08
C ARG A 38 -12.83 12.48 8.89
N ASN A 39 -13.69 12.92 9.82
CA ASN A 39 -13.40 14.09 10.65
C ASN A 39 -12.14 13.86 11.50
N TYR A 40 -11.94 12.64 12.02
CA TYR A 40 -10.71 12.30 12.73
C TYR A 40 -9.46 12.41 11.85
N VAL A 41 -9.48 11.81 10.64
CA VAL A 41 -8.33 11.83 9.72
C VAL A 41 -8.11 13.20 9.09
N GLU A 42 -9.15 14.01 8.87
CA GLU A 42 -9.02 15.39 8.39
C GLU A 42 -8.41 16.31 9.46
N ASN A 43 -8.59 16.00 10.74
CA ASN A 43 -7.93 16.71 11.85
C ASN A 43 -6.48 16.23 12.10
N ARG A 44 -6.00 15.21 11.39
CA ARG A 44 -4.60 14.77 11.48
C ARG A 44 -3.67 15.63 10.61
N PRO A 45 -2.38 15.72 10.98
CA PRO A 45 -1.38 16.33 10.12
C PRO A 45 -1.35 15.62 8.76
N LYS A 46 -1.28 16.41 7.69
CA LYS A 46 -1.17 15.89 6.34
C LYS A 46 0.26 15.43 6.08
N TYR A 47 0.40 14.20 5.63
CA TYR A 47 1.69 13.62 5.24
C TYR A 47 1.79 13.64 3.72
N ALA A 48 2.92 14.11 3.19
CA ALA A 48 3.18 14.08 1.76
C ALA A 48 3.44 12.65 1.24
N GLY A 49 3.64 11.68 2.14
CA GLY A 49 4.08 10.33 1.82
C GLY A 49 5.58 10.27 1.58
N LEU A 50 6.18 9.13 1.92
CA LEU A 50 7.56 8.85 1.56
C LEU A 50 7.61 8.44 0.09
N THR A 51 8.60 8.94 -0.62
CA THR A 51 8.87 8.49 -1.99
C THR A 51 9.27 7.01 -1.98
N PHE A 52 8.78 6.21 -2.92
CA PHE A 52 9.17 4.80 -3.10
C PHE A 52 10.68 4.52 -3.06
N PRO A 53 11.59 5.32 -3.65
CA PRO A 53 13.04 5.12 -3.49
C PRO A 53 13.56 5.25 -2.06
N LYS A 54 12.81 5.91 -1.16
CA LYS A 54 13.13 6.06 0.26
C LYS A 54 12.52 4.96 1.12
N LEU A 55 11.34 4.47 0.75
CA LEU A 55 10.71 3.28 1.35
C LEU A 55 11.47 2.00 0.97
N PHE A 56 11.87 1.90 -0.30
CA PHE A 56 12.58 0.77 -0.88
C PHE A 56 13.87 1.25 -1.54
N PRO A 57 14.94 1.49 -0.75
CA PRO A 57 16.22 1.92 -1.29
C PRO A 57 16.83 0.84 -2.19
N ASP A 58 17.67 1.29 -3.14
CA ASP A 58 18.40 0.41 -4.05
C ASP A 58 19.20 -0.69 -3.33
N SER A 59 19.63 -0.46 -2.09
CA SER A 59 20.34 -1.46 -1.26
C SER A 59 19.50 -2.68 -0.88
N LEU A 60 18.16 -2.59 -0.91
CA LEU A 60 17.27 -3.74 -0.73
C LEU A 60 17.21 -4.62 -1.99
N PHE A 61 17.67 -4.09 -3.12
CA PHE A 61 17.74 -4.81 -4.38
C PHE A 61 19.21 -5.19 -4.66
N PRO A 62 19.50 -6.44 -5.02
CA PRO A 62 20.87 -6.85 -5.31
C PRO A 62 21.42 -6.07 -6.51
N ALA A 63 22.38 -5.17 -6.30
CA ALA A 63 22.86 -4.22 -7.32
C ALA A 63 24.08 -4.71 -8.13
N ASP A 64 24.42 -6.00 -8.04
CA ASP A 64 25.64 -6.60 -8.63
C ASP A 64 25.76 -6.51 -10.16
N SER A 65 24.73 -6.08 -10.89
CA SER A 65 24.77 -5.98 -12.36
C SER A 65 23.84 -4.90 -12.90
N GLU A 66 24.14 -4.35 -14.09
CA GLU A 66 23.28 -3.36 -14.76
C GLU A 66 21.86 -3.91 -15.04
N HIS A 67 21.76 -5.21 -15.31
CA HIS A 67 20.49 -5.92 -15.41
C HIS A 67 19.65 -5.79 -14.13
N ASN A 68 20.27 -5.77 -12.95
CA ASN A 68 19.57 -5.68 -11.66
C ASN A 68 19.17 -4.25 -11.29
N LYS A 69 19.84 -3.22 -11.80
CA LYS A 69 19.40 -1.82 -11.61
C LYS A 69 18.07 -1.56 -12.33
N LEU A 70 17.93 -2.09 -13.55
CA LEU A 70 16.66 -2.11 -14.26
C LEU A 70 15.58 -2.86 -13.46
N LYS A 71 15.95 -3.98 -12.82
CA LYS A 71 15.05 -4.73 -11.93
C LYS A 71 14.61 -3.92 -10.71
N ALA A 72 15.51 -3.19 -10.06
CA ALA A 72 15.17 -2.34 -8.92
C ALA A 72 14.22 -1.20 -9.28
N SER A 73 14.38 -0.59 -10.47
CA SER A 73 13.45 0.42 -10.98
C SER A 73 12.08 -0.19 -11.29
N GLN A 74 12.04 -1.35 -11.95
CA GLN A 74 10.80 -2.07 -12.25
C GLN A 74 10.08 -2.55 -10.97
N ALA A 75 10.81 -3.01 -9.97
CA ALA A 75 10.26 -3.39 -8.67
C ALA A 75 9.58 -2.20 -8.00
N ARG A 76 10.26 -1.05 -7.96
CA ARG A 76 9.73 0.18 -7.38
C ARG A 76 8.49 0.67 -8.12
N ASP A 77 8.46 0.58 -9.44
CA ASP A 77 7.26 0.91 -10.22
C ASP A 77 6.07 0.02 -9.83
N LEU A 78 6.28 -1.30 -9.77
CA LEU A 78 5.24 -2.23 -9.34
C LEU A 78 4.76 -1.96 -7.91
N LEU A 79 5.69 -1.77 -6.98
CA LEU A 79 5.40 -1.43 -5.59
C LEU A 79 4.60 -0.12 -5.51
N SER A 80 4.90 0.85 -6.37
CA SER A 80 4.17 2.12 -6.41
C SER A 80 2.71 1.97 -6.82
N LYS A 81 2.42 0.98 -7.67
CA LYS A 81 1.07 0.69 -8.14
C LYS A 81 0.32 -0.27 -7.22
N MET A 82 1.03 -1.10 -6.45
CA MET A 82 0.47 -2.00 -5.44
C MET A 82 0.17 -1.29 -4.12
N LEU A 83 1.09 -0.47 -3.62
CA LEU A 83 0.97 0.25 -2.34
C LEU A 83 0.17 1.55 -2.52
N VAL A 84 -1.04 1.41 -3.04
CA VAL A 84 -2.00 2.50 -3.21
C VAL A 84 -3.12 2.34 -2.20
N ILE A 85 -3.39 3.40 -1.44
CA ILE A 85 -4.46 3.42 -0.42
C ILE A 85 -5.83 3.20 -1.07
N ASP A 86 -6.09 3.88 -2.18
CA ASP A 86 -7.33 3.75 -2.92
C ASP A 86 -7.34 2.43 -3.72
N PRO A 87 -8.18 1.43 -3.34
CA PRO A 87 -8.22 0.16 -4.04
C PRO A 87 -8.67 0.32 -5.50
N ALA A 88 -9.43 1.36 -5.83
CA ALA A 88 -9.86 1.62 -7.20
C ALA A 88 -8.72 2.10 -8.12
N LYS A 89 -7.63 2.63 -7.54
CA LYS A 89 -6.42 3.06 -8.28
C LYS A 89 -5.27 2.06 -8.18
N ARG A 90 -5.43 1.03 -7.34
CA ARG A 90 -4.44 -0.02 -7.13
C ARG A 90 -4.39 -0.93 -8.36
N ILE A 91 -3.19 -1.39 -8.70
CA ILE A 91 -3.01 -2.40 -9.75
C ILE A 91 -3.73 -3.70 -9.37
N SER A 92 -4.42 -4.30 -10.33
CA SER A 92 -5.05 -5.61 -10.14
C SER A 92 -4.00 -6.71 -10.03
N VAL A 93 -4.37 -7.86 -9.45
CA VAL A 93 -3.49 -9.04 -9.40
C VAL A 93 -3.04 -9.44 -10.80
N ASP A 94 -3.96 -9.44 -11.78
CA ASP A 94 -3.66 -9.79 -13.17
C ASP A 94 -2.66 -8.81 -13.82
N ASP A 95 -2.92 -7.50 -13.71
CA ASP A 95 -2.02 -6.45 -14.19
C ASP A 95 -0.64 -6.52 -13.51
N ALA A 96 -0.60 -6.87 -12.23
CA ALA A 96 0.66 -7.06 -11.50
C ALA A 96 1.46 -8.25 -12.01
N LEU A 97 0.79 -9.36 -12.32
CA LEU A 97 1.42 -10.55 -12.92
C LEU A 97 1.99 -10.24 -14.31
N GLN A 98 1.31 -9.39 -15.09
CA GLN A 98 1.77 -8.92 -16.40
C GLN A 98 2.92 -7.89 -16.31
N HIS A 99 3.28 -7.42 -15.11
CA HIS A 99 4.31 -6.40 -14.96
C HIS A 99 5.69 -6.93 -15.38
N PRO A 100 6.52 -6.17 -16.12
CA PRO A 100 7.85 -6.60 -16.58
C PRO A 100 8.83 -6.95 -15.46
N TYR A 101 8.55 -6.52 -14.22
CA TYR A 101 9.25 -7.03 -13.05
C TYR A 101 8.88 -8.50 -12.79
N ILE A 102 7.58 -8.80 -12.60
CA ILE A 102 7.09 -10.15 -12.30
C ILE A 102 7.36 -11.08 -13.47
N ASN A 103 7.06 -10.67 -14.71
CA ASN A 103 7.21 -11.52 -15.90
C ASN A 103 8.65 -12.03 -16.12
N VAL A 104 9.66 -11.32 -15.60
CA VAL A 104 11.07 -11.77 -15.70
C VAL A 104 11.48 -12.64 -14.51
N TRP A 105 10.77 -12.57 -13.39
CA TRP A 105 10.92 -13.46 -12.24
C TRP A 105 9.86 -14.59 -12.23
N TYR A 106 8.98 -14.63 -13.23
CA TYR A 106 7.89 -15.59 -13.31
C TYR A 106 8.43 -16.93 -13.76
N ASP A 107 9.04 -17.64 -12.81
CA ASP A 107 9.25 -19.07 -12.92
C ASP A 107 8.13 -19.75 -12.14
N PRO A 108 7.25 -20.56 -12.78
CA PRO A 108 6.12 -21.18 -12.11
C PRO A 108 6.55 -22.14 -10.96
N ALA A 109 7.83 -22.49 -10.89
CA ALA A 109 8.44 -23.24 -9.79
C ALA A 109 9.05 -22.37 -8.67
N GLU A 110 9.38 -21.10 -8.94
CA GLU A 110 10.04 -20.17 -7.99
C GLU A 110 9.11 -19.03 -7.55
N VAL A 111 7.79 -19.27 -7.49
CA VAL A 111 6.80 -18.29 -7.00
C VAL A 111 6.85 -18.16 -5.47
N GLU A 112 8.04 -17.91 -4.94
CA GLU A 112 8.32 -17.43 -3.58
C GLU A 112 9.16 -16.16 -3.67
N ALA A 113 8.69 -15.19 -4.46
CA ALA A 113 9.03 -13.79 -4.23
C ALA A 113 8.37 -13.36 -2.91
N LEU A 114 8.95 -13.83 -1.79
CA LEU A 114 8.48 -13.68 -0.42
C LEU A 114 8.08 -12.23 -0.14
N PHE A 115 8.81 -11.29 -0.73
CA PHE A 115 8.58 -9.86 -0.61
C PHE A 115 7.23 -9.40 -1.22
N VAL A 116 6.91 -9.81 -2.45
CA VAL A 116 5.66 -9.41 -3.11
C VAL A 116 4.46 -10.08 -2.44
N MET A 117 4.60 -11.36 -2.06
CA MET A 117 3.56 -12.10 -1.34
C MET A 117 3.31 -11.54 0.06
N LEU A 118 4.36 -11.17 0.81
CA LEU A 118 4.22 -10.53 2.12
C LEU A 118 3.57 -9.15 2.02
N LEU A 119 3.86 -8.40 0.96
CA LEU A 119 3.25 -7.10 0.72
C LEU A 119 1.80 -7.22 0.27
N MET A 120 1.48 -8.17 -0.62
CA MET A 120 0.10 -8.47 -1.00
C MET A 120 -0.71 -8.96 0.20
N ARG A 121 -0.12 -9.80 1.06
CA ARG A 121 -0.76 -10.23 2.31
C ARG A 121 -0.95 -9.06 3.28
N SER A 122 0.02 -8.16 3.37
CA SER A 122 -0.11 -6.93 4.17
C SER A 122 -1.21 -6.02 3.63
N LEU A 123 -1.36 -5.93 2.30
CA LEU A 123 -2.43 -5.21 1.64
C LEU A 123 -3.80 -5.87 1.88
N GLN A 124 -3.87 -7.21 1.87
CA GLN A 124 -5.07 -7.96 2.26
C GLN A 124 -5.46 -7.79 3.73
N LEU A 125 -4.56 -7.34 4.60
CA LEU A 125 -4.90 -6.91 5.97
C LEU A 125 -5.39 -5.45 6.01
N VAL A 126 -4.92 -4.61 5.09
CA VAL A 126 -5.34 -3.21 4.99
C VAL A 126 -6.75 -3.10 4.41
N GLU A 127 -7.11 -3.92 3.43
CA GLU A 127 -8.44 -3.90 2.80
C GLU A 127 -9.61 -4.06 3.78
N PRO A 128 -9.68 -5.09 4.64
CA PRO A 128 -10.77 -5.22 5.61
C PRO A 128 -10.77 -4.10 6.66
N MET A 129 -9.60 -3.55 7.01
CA MET A 129 -9.52 -2.36 7.89
C MET A 129 -10.11 -1.12 7.20
N LEU A 130 -9.76 -0.91 5.93
CA LEU A 130 -10.29 0.17 5.10
C LEU A 130 -11.80 0.04 4.90
N ASP A 131 -12.25 -1.20 4.68
CA ASP A 131 -13.64 -1.56 4.51
C ASP A 131 -14.44 -1.31 5.78
N ASN A 132 -13.96 -1.73 6.95
CA ASN A 132 -14.55 -1.37 8.25
C ASN A 132 -14.62 0.15 8.47
N MET A 133 -13.63 0.91 7.97
CA MET A 133 -13.64 2.38 8.04
C MET A 133 -14.64 3.04 7.07
N CYS A 134 -15.08 2.32 6.03
CA CYS A 134 -16.08 2.78 5.05
C CYS A 134 -17.49 2.28 5.40
N MET A 135 -17.63 0.99 5.69
CA MET A 135 -18.83 0.26 6.10
C MET A 135 -18.92 0.19 7.63
N GLY A 136 -19.19 1.32 8.27
CA GLY A 136 -19.70 1.29 9.64
C GLY A 136 -21.20 1.02 9.60
N GLU A 137 -21.57 -0.23 9.86
CA GLU A 137 -22.88 -0.59 10.41
C GLU A 137 -22.92 -0.40 11.93
#